data_AF-T0U1Z2-F1
#
_entry.id   AF-T0U1Z2-F1
#
_cell.length_a   1.000
_cell.length_b   1.000
_cell.length_c   1.000
_cell.angle_alpha   90.00
_cell.angle_beta   90.00
_cell.angle_gamma   90.00
#
_symmetry.space_group_name_H-M   'P 1'
#
loop_
_entity.id
_entity.type
_entity.pdbx_description
1 polymer ?
#
loop_
_entity_poly.entity_id
_entity_poly.type
_entity_poly.pdbx_seq_one_letter_code
_entity_poly.pdbx_strand_id
1 'polypeptide(L)'
;MEHKEDAKQEKNPVSSSTKEAKKQKQVDFLKKHESEITNYIKENDPEVVWVKYDWDSVKVGDSGAFTESGFDIRLKVYGADDAEINGYSFLLSQNQISRIQFQ
;
A
#
# COMPACT_ATOMS: atom_id res chain seq x y z
N MET A 1 34.26 13.67 -37.53
CA MET A 1 32.86 13.23 -37.69
C MET A 1 32.68 12.09 -36.70
N GLU A 2 32.41 12.42 -35.42
CA GLU A 2 31.03 12.57 -34.85
C GLU A 2 30.33 11.20 -34.82
N HIS A 3 29.90 10.60 -33.71
CA HIS A 3 29.60 10.95 -32.31
C HIS A 3 29.95 9.69 -31.45
N LYS A 4 30.65 9.66 -30.31
CA LYS A 4 30.43 10.16 -28.94
C LYS A 4 28.98 10.12 -28.44
N GLU A 5 28.67 9.16 -27.57
CA GLU A 5 28.02 9.31 -26.24
C GLU A 5 27.70 7.90 -25.71
N ASP A 6 28.37 7.43 -24.65
CA ASP A 6 28.01 7.67 -23.24
C ASP A 6 26.65 7.01 -22.91
N ALA A 7 26.42 6.24 -21.85
CA ALA A 7 27.21 5.86 -20.71
C ALA A 7 26.47 4.70 -20.03
N LYS A 8 27.24 3.78 -19.42
CA LYS A 8 27.03 3.35 -18.03
C LYS A 8 25.59 2.95 -17.67
N GLN A 9 25.30 1.65 -17.76
CA GLN A 9 24.40 1.00 -16.78
C GLN A 9 25.08 1.09 -15.40
N GLU A 10 25.10 2.29 -14.83
CA GLU A 10 25.37 2.48 -13.42
C GLU A 10 24.13 1.98 -12.69
N LYS A 11 24.26 0.78 -12.11
CA LYS A 11 23.42 0.38 -10.98
C LYS A 11 23.48 1.51 -9.97
N ASN A 12 22.48 2.37 -9.99
CA ASN A 12 22.31 3.43 -9.01
C ASN A 12 21.80 2.77 -7.72
N PRO A 13 22.57 2.66 -6.62
CA PRO A 13 22.07 2.07 -5.38
C PRO A 13 21.20 3.05 -4.59
N VAL A 14 20.92 4.26 -5.10
CA VAL A 14 20.18 5.30 -4.37
C VAL A 14 18.65 5.10 -4.39
N SER A 15 18.10 4.23 -5.24
CA SER A 15 16.64 4.08 -5.37
C SER A 15 15.98 3.26 -4.24
N SER A 16 16.70 2.33 -3.61
CA SER A 16 16.14 1.44 -2.58
C SER A 16 15.81 2.17 -1.27
N SER A 17 16.71 3.04 -0.80
CA SER A 17 16.53 3.78 0.46
C SER A 17 15.30 4.70 0.44
N THR A 18 14.93 5.24 -0.72
CA THR A 18 13.72 6.08 -0.83
C THR A 18 12.44 5.25 -0.84
N LYS A 19 12.43 4.07 -1.48
CA LYS A 19 11.23 3.22 -1.56
C LYS A 19 10.87 2.62 -0.20
N GLU A 20 11.85 2.15 0.56
CA GLU A 20 11.63 1.61 1.91
C GLU A 20 11.16 2.69 2.88
N ALA A 21 11.78 3.87 2.88
CA ALA A 21 11.34 4.99 3.71
C ALA A 21 9.90 5.44 3.39
N LYS A 22 9.52 5.40 2.10
CA LYS A 22 8.15 5.71 1.67
C LYS A 22 7.16 4.61 2.08
N LYS A 23 7.54 3.33 2.01
CA LYS A 23 6.74 2.21 2.53
C LYS A 23 6.46 2.38 4.02
N GLN A 24 7.50 2.70 4.80
CA GLN A 24 7.36 2.89 6.24
C GLN A 24 6.37 4.01 6.58
N LYS A 25 6.49 5.18 5.93
CA LYS A 25 5.55 6.29 6.12
C LYS A 25 4.10 5.91 5.86
N GLN A 26 3.83 5.05 4.88
CA GLN A 26 2.46 4.59 4.62
C GLN A 26 1.96 3.55 5.59
N VAL A 27 2.83 2.63 6.01
CA VAL A 27 2.47 1.70 7.08
C VAL A 27 2.11 2.49 8.34
N ASP A 28 2.89 3.52 8.68
CA ASP A 28 2.60 4.36 9.85
C ASP A 28 1.29 5.14 9.68
N PHE A 29 0.99 5.65 8.47
CA PHE A 29 -0.29 6.28 8.17
C PHE A 29 -1.46 5.30 8.32
N LEU A 30 -1.37 4.11 7.71
CA LEU A 30 -2.43 3.11 7.82
C LEU A 30 -2.63 2.64 9.25
N LYS A 31 -1.56 2.47 10.04
CA LYS A 31 -1.65 2.16 11.48
C LYS A 31 -2.36 3.27 12.25
N LYS A 32 -2.09 4.54 11.92
CA LYS A 32 -2.79 5.69 12.51
C LYS A 32 -4.29 5.69 12.17
N HIS A 33 -4.65 5.19 11.00
CA HIS A 33 -6.03 5.09 10.52
C HIS A 33 -6.60 3.66 10.65
N GLU A 34 -5.98 2.79 11.45
CA GLU A 34 -6.39 1.38 11.58
C GLU A 34 -7.83 1.25 12.09
N SER A 35 -8.19 2.08 13.08
CA SER A 35 -9.56 2.12 13.61
C SER A 35 -10.58 2.58 12.58
N GLU A 36 -10.24 3.55 11.72
CA GLU A 36 -11.12 4.01 10.65
C GLU A 36 -11.34 2.90 9.61
N ILE A 37 -10.27 2.20 9.22
CA ILE A 37 -10.34 1.07 8.30
C ILE A 37 -11.18 -0.07 8.89
N THR A 38 -10.92 -0.45 10.15
CA THR A 38 -11.66 -1.52 10.83
C THR A 38 -13.14 -1.16 10.95
N ASN A 39 -13.46 0.08 11.33
CA ASN A 39 -14.84 0.53 11.45
C ASN A 39 -15.54 0.50 10.09
N TYR A 40 -14.90 1.02 9.03
CA TYR A 40 -15.44 0.95 7.68
C TYR A 40 -15.74 -0.50 7.25
N ILE A 41 -14.79 -1.41 7.46
CA ILE A 41 -14.98 -2.84 7.13
C ILE A 41 -16.16 -3.44 7.90
N LYS A 42 -16.29 -3.14 9.20
CA LYS A 42 -17.39 -3.65 10.04
C LYS A 42 -18.75 -3.04 9.69
N GLU A 43 -18.76 -1.77 9.27
CA GLU A 43 -19.97 -1.10 8.79
C GLU A 43 -20.43 -1.67 7.45
N ASN A 44 -19.48 -2.04 6.58
CA ASN A 44 -19.77 -2.62 5.27
C ASN A 44 -20.10 -4.12 5.35
N ASP A 45 -19.35 -4.88 6.16
CA ASP A 45 -19.54 -6.30 6.42
C ASP A 45 -19.73 -6.53 7.94
N PRO A 46 -20.98 -6.55 8.45
CA PRO A 46 -21.26 -6.75 9.87
C PRO A 46 -20.90 -8.17 10.36
N GLU A 47 -20.67 -9.12 9.46
CA GLU A 47 -20.19 -10.46 9.77
C GLU A 47 -18.70 -10.47 10.17
N VAL A 48 -17.95 -9.40 9.87
CA VAL A 48 -16.54 -9.27 10.23
C VAL A 48 -16.39 -8.96 11.72
N VAL A 49 -15.69 -9.85 12.42
CA VAL A 49 -15.37 -9.67 13.85
C VAL A 49 -14.02 -8.99 14.02
N TRP A 50 -13.01 -9.40 13.24
CA TRP A 50 -11.67 -8.85 13.32
C TRP A 50 -10.96 -8.82 11.95
N VAL A 51 -9.97 -7.94 11.85
CA VAL A 51 -9.23 -7.67 10.62
C VAL A 51 -7.76 -7.95 10.86
N LYS A 52 -7.13 -8.70 9.95
CA LYS A 52 -5.70 -8.95 9.93
C LYS A 52 -5.04 -8.00 8.93
N TYR A 53 -4.19 -7.14 9.45
CA TYR A 53 -3.37 -6.22 8.67
C TYR A 53 -2.02 -6.83 8.37
N ASP A 54 -1.74 -7.10 7.09
CA ASP A 54 -0.43 -7.55 6.65
C ASP A 54 0.39 -6.36 6.15
N TRP A 55 1.01 -5.66 7.10
CA TRP A 55 1.86 -4.49 6.84
C TRP A 55 3.09 -4.82 5.99
N ASP A 56 3.57 -6.06 6.07
CA ASP A 56 4.73 -6.53 5.31
C ASP A 56 4.37 -6.76 3.84
N SER A 57 3.12 -7.15 3.56
CA SER A 57 2.56 -7.32 2.22
C SER A 57 2.34 -6.00 1.47
N VAL A 58 2.55 -4.84 2.10
CA VAL A 58 2.48 -3.54 1.41
C VAL A 58 3.48 -3.51 0.25
N LYS A 59 2.95 -3.39 -0.96
CA LYS A 59 3.76 -3.28 -2.18
C LYS A 59 3.79 -1.84 -2.66
N VAL A 60 4.99 -1.38 -2.97
CA VAL A 60 5.19 -0.09 -3.63
C VAL A 60 5.09 -0.35 -5.13
N GLY A 61 3.95 -0.02 -5.73
CA GLY A 61 3.79 -0.10 -7.17
C GLY A 61 4.49 1.08 -7.84
N ASP A 62 5.45 0.81 -8.72
CA ASP A 62 5.69 1.68 -9.87
C ASP A 62 4.49 1.49 -10.82
N SER A 63 3.32 2.01 -10.42
CA SER A 63 2.21 2.16 -11.36
C SER A 63 2.75 3.01 -12.50
N GLY A 64 2.68 2.47 -13.73
CA GLY A 64 3.30 3.08 -14.91
C GLY A 64 2.79 4.51 -15.16
N ALA A 65 3.34 5.18 -16.17
CA ALA A 65 3.18 6.62 -16.46
C ALA A 65 1.75 7.23 -16.42
N PHE A 66 0.68 6.42 -16.34
CA PHE A 66 -0.72 6.83 -16.32
C PHE A 66 -1.47 6.58 -15.00
N THR A 67 -0.86 5.93 -14.01
CA THR A 67 -1.44 5.76 -12.67
C THR A 67 -0.44 6.28 -11.65
N GLU A 68 -0.87 7.20 -10.77
CA GLU A 68 -0.02 7.68 -9.68
C GLU A 68 0.59 6.48 -8.97
N SER A 69 1.91 6.51 -8.76
CA SER A 69 2.60 5.47 -8.00
C SER A 69 1.85 5.30 -6.67
N GLY A 70 1.34 4.10 -6.44
CA GLY A 70 0.40 3.81 -5.37
C GLY A 70 0.91 2.67 -4.51
N PHE A 71 0.44 2.62 -3.26
CA PHE A 71 0.66 1.49 -2.39
C PHE A 71 -0.59 0.64 -2.35
N ASP A 72 -0.41 -0.66 -2.58
CA ASP A 72 -1.44 -1.67 -2.40
C ASP A 72 -1.16 -2.38 -1.07
N ILE A 73 -2.16 -2.42 -0.20
CA ILE A 73 -2.17 -3.26 1.00
C ILE A 73 -3.33 -4.23 0.93
N ARG A 74 -3.05 -5.50 1.27
CA ARG A 74 -4.07 -6.53 1.42
C ARG A 74 -4.38 -6.75 2.89
N LEU A 75 -5.65 -6.71 3.22
CA LEU A 75 -6.18 -7.01 4.52
C LEU A 75 -7.07 -8.24 4.39
N LYS A 76 -7.03 -9.08 5.41
CA LYS A 76 -7.90 -10.25 5.49
C LYS A 76 -8.87 -10.03 6.64
N VAL A 77 -10.14 -10.31 6.40
CA VAL A 77 -11.18 -10.14 7.40
C VAL A 77 -11.75 -11.49 7.79
N TYR A 78 -12.07 -11.63 9.07
CA TYR A 78 -12.46 -12.91 9.65
C TYR A 78 -13.76 -12.78 10.44
N GLY A 79 -14.56 -13.83 10.37
CA GLY A 79 -15.80 -13.97 11.13
C GLY A 79 -15.58 -14.47 12.55
N ALA A 80 -16.68 -14.70 13.26
CA ALA A 80 -16.66 -15.23 14.62
C ALA A 80 -16.04 -16.64 14.70
N ASP A 81 -16.12 -17.43 13.62
CA ASP A 81 -15.59 -18.79 13.54
C ASP A 81 -14.13 -18.85 13.05
N ASP A 82 -13.40 -17.73 13.07
CA ASP A 82 -12.03 -17.59 12.52
C ASP A 82 -11.89 -17.96 11.03
N ALA A 83 -13.01 -18.09 10.31
CA ALA A 83 -13.04 -18.26 8.88
C ALA A 83 -12.73 -16.92 8.17
N GLU A 84 -11.84 -16.94 7.18
CA GLU A 84 -11.61 -15.80 6.30
C GLU A 84 -12.89 -15.55 5.49
N ILE A 85 -13.53 -14.40 5.73
CA ILE A 85 -14.76 -14.00 5.03
C ILE A 85 -14.39 -13.38 3.68
N ASN A 86 -13.47 -12.41 3.70
CA ASN A 86 -13.14 -11.62 2.52
C ASN A 86 -11.72 -11.03 2.60
N GLY A 87 -11.25 -10.49 1.47
CA GLY A 87 -10.02 -9.73 1.36
C GLY A 87 -10.31 -8.29 0.93
N TYR A 88 -9.80 -7.32 1.69
CA TYR A 88 -9.85 -5.90 1.34
C TYR A 88 -8.52 -5.45 0.75
N SER A 89 -8.57 -4.61 -0.27
CA SER A 89 -7.38 -3.96 -0.83
C SER A 89 -7.56 -2.44 -0.83
N PHE A 90 -6.64 -1.72 -0.18
CA PHE A 90 -6.64 -0.25 -0.22
C PHE A 90 -5.50 0.26 -1.08
N LEU A 91 -5.83 1.21 -1.94
CA LEU A 91 -4.90 1.94 -2.79
C LEU A 91 -4.62 3.30 -2.15
N LEU A 92 -3.35 3.55 -1.84
CA LEU A 92 -2.89 4.85 -1.32
C LEU A 92 -1.98 5.53 -2.34
N SER A 93 -2.36 6.71 -2.81
CA SER A 93 -1.49 7.54 -3.65
C SER A 93 -0.30 8.08 -2.84
N GLN A 94 0.93 8.03 -3.39
CA GLN A 94 2.13 8.57 -2.71
C GLN A 94 2.01 10.06 -2.36
N ASN A 95 1.22 10.83 -3.11
CA ASN A 95 1.12 12.28 -2.98
C ASN A 95 -0.08 12.74 -2.12
N GLN A 96 -0.96 11.82 -1.73
CA GLN A 96 -2.19 12.11 -0.98
C GLN A 96 -2.25 11.26 0.31
N ILE A 97 -1.18 11.30 1.11
CA ILE A 97 -1.13 10.74 2.48
C ILE A 97 -2.00 11.61 3.42
N SER A 98 -3.25 11.77 3.03
CA SER A 98 -4.23 12.67 3.63
C SER A 98 -5.58 11.97 3.77
N ARG A 99 -5.85 10.94 2.95
CA ARG A 99 -7.15 10.25 2.96
C ARG A 99 -7.05 8.84 2.35
N ILE A 100 -7.63 7.87 3.04
CA ILE A 100 -7.86 6.52 2.52
C ILE A 100 -9.06 6.60 1.58
N GLN A 101 -8.91 6.09 0.36
CA GLN A 101 -10.04 5.89 -0.55
C GLN A 101 -10.57 4.48 -0.36
N PHE A 102 -11.77 4.39 0.21
CA PHE A 102 -12.54 3.16 0.30
C PHE A 102 -13.25 2.95 -1.05
N GLN A 103 -13.06 1.80 -1.70
CA GLN A 103 -13.68 1.46 -2.98
C GLN A 103 -14.87 0.52 -2.79
#